data_AF-A0A8A1M1G4-F1
#
_entry.id   AF-A0A8A1M1G4-F1
#
_cell.length_a   1.000
_cell.length_b   1.000
_cell.length_c   1.000
_cell.angle_alpha   90.00
_cell.angle_beta   90.00
_cell.angle_gamma   90.00
#
_symmetry.space_group_name_H-M   'P 1'
#
loop_
_entity.id
_entity.type
_entity.pdbx_description
1 polymer ?
#
loop_
_entity_poly.entity_id
_entity_poly.type
_entity_poly.pdbx_seq_one_letter_code
_entity_poly.pdbx_strand_id
1 'polypeptide(L)'
;MFDPGVAHLIDGPKINSPLNTVTLTLDNHRFFGEFQIYFELTGRAYEYRIHSAEGRFLRDPFFPVTRTLMLSSNRTINPPSPRLLSIHRAISLILKLSGAAEYIDQTLRDLEQATVEVDGSTIWEI
;
A
#
# COMPACT_ATOMS: atom_id res chain seq x y z
N MET A 1 9.08 -17.80 3.53
CA MET A 1 9.05 -16.52 2.80
C MET A 1 7.77 -16.50 1.97
N PHE A 2 7.00 -15.42 2.03
CA PHE A 2 5.61 -15.38 1.53
C PHE A 2 5.46 -15.47 0.00
N ASP A 3 6.51 -15.27 -0.78
CA ASP A 3 6.50 -15.45 -2.24
C ASP A 3 7.95 -15.59 -2.81
N PRO A 4 8.41 -16.78 -3.23
CA PRO A 4 9.78 -16.98 -3.73
C PRO A 4 10.13 -16.13 -4.95
N GLY A 5 11.28 -15.43 -4.88
CA GLY A 5 11.77 -14.62 -6.00
C GLY A 5 11.05 -13.29 -6.21
N VAL A 6 10.17 -12.87 -5.29
CA VAL A 6 9.53 -11.55 -5.37
C VAL A 6 10.54 -10.39 -5.20
N ALA A 7 11.63 -10.60 -4.45
CA ALA A 7 12.68 -9.59 -4.26
C ALA A 7 13.19 -9.04 -5.61
N HIS A 8 13.34 -9.92 -6.61
CA HIS A 8 13.76 -9.55 -7.97
C HIS A 8 12.82 -8.59 -8.73
N LEU A 9 11.60 -8.36 -8.22
CA LEU A 9 10.67 -7.36 -8.74
C LEU A 9 10.96 -5.96 -8.21
N ILE A 10 11.69 -5.84 -7.10
CA ILE A 10 12.02 -4.57 -6.44
C ILE A 10 13.53 -4.39 -6.23
N ASP A 11 14.38 -5.26 -6.78
CA ASP A 11 15.83 -5.14 -6.69
C ASP A 11 16.39 -3.96 -7.50
N GLY A 12 17.30 -3.20 -6.88
CA GLY A 12 18.11 -2.16 -7.54
C GLY A 12 17.25 -1.14 -8.30
N PRO A 13 17.46 -0.92 -9.61
CA PRO A 13 16.69 0.03 -10.40
C PRO A 13 15.18 -0.24 -10.45
N LYS A 14 14.74 -1.47 -10.14
CA LYS A 14 13.32 -1.85 -10.22
C LYS A 14 12.49 -1.34 -9.05
N ILE A 15 13.12 -0.92 -7.94
CA ILE A 15 12.40 -0.41 -6.77
C ILE A 15 11.51 0.79 -7.12
N ASN A 16 12.00 1.65 -8.02
CA ASN A 16 11.32 2.84 -8.53
C ASN A 16 10.63 2.61 -9.88
N SER A 17 10.43 1.35 -10.28
CA SER A 17 9.74 1.02 -11.53
C SER A 17 8.24 1.29 -11.40
N PRO A 18 7.54 1.70 -12.49
CA PRO A 18 6.08 1.79 -12.51
C PRO A 18 5.36 0.49 -12.08
N LEU A 19 6.01 -0.67 -12.20
CA LEU A 19 5.49 -1.95 -11.72
C LEU A 19 5.30 -1.99 -10.19
N ASN A 20 6.06 -1.19 -9.44
CA ASN A 20 5.96 -1.02 -7.98
C ASN A 20 5.34 0.34 -7.61
N THR A 21 4.63 1.00 -8.53
CA THR A 21 4.06 2.34 -8.30
C THR A 21 2.56 2.34 -8.53
N VAL A 22 1.84 2.94 -7.59
CA VAL A 22 0.41 3.25 -7.73
C VAL A 22 0.21 4.72 -7.37
N THR A 23 -0.58 5.44 -8.18
CA THR A 23 -0.95 6.82 -7.86
C THR A 23 -2.28 6.81 -7.12
N LEU A 24 -2.31 7.47 -5.97
CA LEU A 24 -3.46 7.49 -5.06
C LEU A 24 -3.75 8.94 -4.64
N THR A 25 -5.01 9.21 -4.28
CA THR A 25 -5.32 10.44 -3.53
C THR A 25 -4.66 10.38 -2.16
N LEU A 26 -4.49 11.53 -1.50
CA LEU A 26 -3.78 11.63 -0.22
C LEU A 26 -4.29 10.63 0.82
N ASP A 27 -5.60 10.55 1.03
CA ASP A 27 -6.19 9.64 2.01
C ASP A 27 -5.97 8.16 1.64
N ASN A 28 -6.11 7.82 0.36
CA ASN A 28 -5.88 6.45 -0.10
C ASN A 28 -4.41 6.06 -0.05
N HIS A 29 -3.48 7.00 -0.24
CA HIS A 29 -2.06 6.78 -0.06
C HIS A 29 -1.74 6.41 1.40
N ARG A 30 -2.33 7.14 2.35
CA ARG A 30 -2.23 6.82 3.77
C ARG A 30 -2.83 5.45 4.09
N PHE A 31 -4.06 5.19 3.69
CA PHE A 31 -4.72 3.89 3.92
C PHE A 31 -3.96 2.72 3.30
N PHE A 32 -3.32 2.95 2.15
CA PHE A 32 -2.48 1.94 1.52
C PHE A 32 -1.21 1.65 2.33
N GLY A 33 -0.51 2.69 2.79
CA GLY A 33 0.68 2.56 3.63
C GLY A 33 0.41 1.92 4.99
N GLU A 34 -0.72 2.26 5.61
CA GLU A 34 -1.17 1.70 6.90
C GLU A 34 -1.86 0.32 6.75
N PHE A 35 -1.86 -0.27 5.55
CA PHE A 35 -2.51 -1.56 5.24
C PHE A 35 -4.02 -1.61 5.55
N GLN A 36 -4.68 -0.45 5.61
CA GLN A 36 -6.11 -0.28 5.87
C GLN A 36 -6.98 -0.48 4.63
N ILE A 37 -6.40 -0.48 3.43
CA ILE A 37 -7.06 -0.95 2.20
C ILE A 37 -6.22 -2.02 1.53
N TYR A 38 -6.82 -2.87 0.70
CA TYR A 38 -6.09 -3.84 -0.12
C TYR A 38 -6.78 -4.12 -1.45
N PHE A 39 -6.01 -4.61 -2.42
CA PHE A 39 -6.44 -4.86 -3.80
C PHE A 39 -6.66 -6.36 -4.04
N GLU A 40 -7.87 -6.74 -4.41
CA GLU A 40 -8.23 -8.10 -4.81
C GLU A 40 -8.42 -8.18 -6.33
N LEU A 41 -7.83 -9.21 -6.96
CA LEU A 41 -8.01 -9.46 -8.38
C LEU A 41 -9.44 -9.91 -8.70
N THR A 42 -10.05 -9.29 -9.71
CA THR A 42 -11.40 -9.63 -10.17
C THR A 42 -11.44 -10.72 -11.24
N GLY A 43 -10.29 -11.08 -11.81
CA GLY A 43 -10.15 -11.94 -12.99
C GLY A 43 -10.16 -11.17 -14.32
N ARG A 44 -10.50 -9.88 -14.32
CA ARG A 44 -10.33 -8.99 -15.48
C ARG A 44 -8.97 -8.31 -15.44
N ALA A 45 -8.38 -8.10 -16.62
CA ALA A 45 -7.04 -7.50 -16.73
C ALA A 45 -7.02 -6.10 -16.10
N TYR A 46 -6.09 -5.89 -15.17
CA TYR A 46 -5.85 -4.62 -14.46
C TYR A 46 -7.05 -4.10 -13.64
N GLU A 47 -8.07 -4.93 -13.42
CA GLU A 47 -9.25 -4.57 -12.65
C GLU A 47 -9.16 -5.20 -11.25
N TYR A 48 -9.30 -4.34 -10.26
CA TYR A 48 -9.17 -4.70 -8.86
C TYR A 48 -10.43 -4.30 -8.10
N ARG A 49 -10.85 -5.17 -7.19
CA ARG A 49 -11.79 -4.83 -6.14
C ARG A 49 -10.98 -4.37 -4.94
N ILE A 50 -11.15 -3.11 -4.56
CA ILE A 50 -10.45 -2.52 -3.43
C ILE A 50 -11.34 -2.68 -2.22
N HIS A 51 -10.79 -3.23 -1.15
CA HIS A 51 -11.48 -3.48 0.11
C HIS A 51 -10.87 -2.65 1.22
N SER A 52 -11.69 -2.28 2.20
CA SER A 52 -11.20 -1.86 3.51
C SER A 52 -10.78 -3.09 4.33
N ALA A 53 -9.66 -2.97 5.02
CA ALA A 53 -9.16 -3.89 6.02
C ALA A 53 -9.80 -3.65 7.39
N GLU A 54 -10.60 -2.60 7.58
CA GLU A 54 -11.32 -2.35 8.82
C GLU A 54 -12.27 -3.49 9.20
N GLY A 55 -12.51 -3.63 10.50
CA GLY A 55 -13.39 -4.65 11.07
C GLY A 55 -14.85 -4.49 10.63
N ARG A 56 -15.69 -5.50 10.90
CA ARG A 56 -17.12 -5.51 10.54
C ARG A 56 -17.92 -4.30 11.07
N PHE A 57 -17.40 -3.58 12.06
CA PHE A 57 -18.08 -2.49 12.76
C PHE A 57 -17.77 -1.10 12.19
N LEU A 58 -16.66 -0.95 11.45
CA LEU A 58 -16.24 0.31 10.82
C LEU A 58 -16.20 0.06 9.32
N ARG A 59 -17.37 -0.08 8.70
CA ARG A 59 -17.45 -0.24 7.25
C ARG A 59 -17.60 1.13 6.62
N ASP A 60 -16.51 1.66 6.09
CA ASP A 60 -16.56 2.82 5.20
C ASP A 60 -17.53 2.51 4.03
N PRO A 61 -18.57 3.35 3.80
CA PRO A 61 -19.57 3.15 2.75
C PRO A 61 -18.97 3.17 1.33
N PHE A 62 -17.76 3.69 1.15
CA PHE A 62 -17.06 3.71 -0.13
C PHE A 62 -16.43 2.35 -0.51
N PHE A 63 -16.39 1.36 0.39
CA PHE A 63 -15.78 0.05 0.13
C PHE A 63 -16.78 -1.15 0.24
N PRO A 64 -16.61 -2.20 -0.58
CA PRO A 64 -15.58 -2.34 -1.60
C PRO A 64 -15.93 -1.58 -2.89
N VAL A 65 -14.89 -1.12 -3.59
CA VAL A 65 -15.04 -0.41 -4.86
C VAL A 65 -14.21 -1.06 -5.96
N THR A 66 -14.77 -1.19 -7.16
CA THR A 66 -14.03 -1.72 -8.32
C THR A 66 -13.36 -0.59 -9.09
N ARG A 67 -12.08 -0.77 -9.41
CA ARG A 67 -11.27 0.19 -10.19
C ARG A 67 -10.38 -0.55 -11.18
N THR A 68 -10.22 0.05 -12.36
CA THR A 68 -9.23 -0.39 -13.35
C THR A 68 -7.99 0.49 -13.23
N LEU A 69 -6.85 -0.12 -12.91
CA LEU A 69 -5.56 0.56 -12.79
C LEU A 69 -4.82 0.53 -14.13
N MET A 70 -5.34 1.29 -15.10
CA MET A 70 -4.66 1.52 -16.38
C MET A 70 -4.48 3.02 -16.58
N LEU A 71 -3.23 3.46 -16.60
CA LEU A 71 -2.87 4.89 -16.58
C LEU A 71 -2.82 5.57 -17.95
N SER A 72 -2.86 4.83 -19.07
CA SER A 72 -2.82 5.49 -20.39
C SER A 72 -3.65 4.77 -21.44
N SER A 73 -4.45 5.54 -22.18
CA SER A 73 -5.14 5.09 -23.40
C SER A 73 -4.16 4.50 -24.42
N ASN A 74 -2.91 4.99 -24.41
CA ASN A 74 -1.83 4.57 -25.29
C ASN A 74 -0.92 3.47 -24.70
N ARG A 75 -1.20 2.98 -23.47
CA ARG A 75 -0.46 1.90 -22.78
C ARG A 75 1.06 2.11 -22.73
N THR A 76 1.52 3.36 -22.58
CA THR A 76 2.95 3.71 -22.55
C THR A 76 3.61 3.46 -21.21
N ILE A 77 2.82 3.36 -20.14
CA ILE A 77 3.28 3.09 -18.77
C ILE A 77 2.73 1.74 -18.34
N ASN A 78 3.62 0.86 -17.86
CA ASN A 78 3.23 -0.42 -17.32
C ASN A 78 2.36 -0.23 -16.06
N PRO A 79 1.26 -0.98 -15.91
CA PRO A 79 0.43 -0.92 -14.71
C PRO A 79 1.16 -1.53 -13.50
N PRO A 80 0.69 -1.25 -12.27
CA PRO A 80 1.24 -1.86 -11.07
C PRO A 80 1.14 -3.39 -11.14
N SER A 81 2.17 -4.05 -10.63
CA SER A 81 2.30 -5.50 -10.63
C SER A 81 1.19 -6.15 -9.80
N PRO A 82 0.35 -7.03 -10.41
CA PRO A 82 -0.64 -7.80 -9.67
C PRO A 82 -0.05 -8.61 -8.52
N ARG A 83 1.20 -9.07 -8.68
CA ARG A 83 1.91 -9.87 -7.68
C ARG A 83 2.30 -9.03 -6.46
N LEU A 84 2.80 -7.82 -6.67
CA LEU A 84 3.13 -6.90 -5.57
C LEU A 84 1.86 -6.46 -4.81
N LEU A 85 0.78 -6.17 -5.53
CA LEU A 85 -0.53 -5.87 -4.91
C LEU A 85 -1.10 -7.08 -4.15
N SER A 86 -0.89 -8.31 -4.63
CA SER A 86 -1.31 -9.52 -3.93
C SER A 86 -0.54 -9.74 -2.63
N ILE A 87 0.76 -9.39 -2.60
CA ILE A 87 1.58 -9.43 -1.40
C ILE A 87 1.12 -8.37 -0.40
N HIS A 88 0.87 -7.14 -0.85
CA HIS A 88 0.28 -6.10 -0.01
C HIS A 88 -1.03 -6.57 0.63
N ARG A 89 -1.95 -7.16 -0.15
CA ARG A 89 -3.18 -7.79 0.36
C ARG A 89 -2.91 -8.87 1.39
N ALA A 90 -1.96 -9.76 1.15
CA ALA A 90 -1.62 -10.82 2.08
C ALA A 90 -1.14 -10.25 3.42
N ILE A 91 -0.29 -9.21 3.38
CA ILE A 91 0.17 -8.50 4.58
C ILE A 91 -1.01 -7.83 5.29
N SER A 92 -1.84 -7.04 4.59
CA SER A 92 -3.03 -6.41 5.19
C SER A 92 -3.93 -7.41 5.91
N LEU A 93 -4.17 -8.57 5.30
CA LEU A 93 -5.00 -9.61 5.90
C LEU A 93 -4.32 -10.26 7.12
N ILE A 94 -3.01 -10.50 7.08
CA ILE A 94 -2.26 -11.00 8.23
C ILE A 94 -2.36 -10.02 9.39
N LEU A 95 -2.07 -8.73 9.14
CA LEU A 95 -2.11 -7.69 10.17
C LEU A 95 -3.49 -7.55 10.81
N LYS A 96 -4.53 -7.58 9.97
CA LYS A 96 -5.93 -7.57 10.42
C LYS A 96 -6.25 -8.78 11.29
N LEU A 97 -5.93 -9.99 10.82
CA LEU A 97 -6.29 -11.23 11.50
C LEU A 97 -5.50 -11.46 12.79
N SER A 98 -4.28 -10.93 12.88
CA SER A 98 -3.46 -11.01 14.08
C SER A 98 -3.77 -9.94 15.12
N GLY A 99 -4.58 -8.93 14.80
CA GLY A 99 -4.81 -7.75 15.65
C GLY A 99 -3.52 -6.94 15.89
N ALA A 100 -2.55 -7.04 14.97
CA ALA A 100 -1.26 -6.34 15.09
C ALA A 100 -1.23 -5.03 14.30
N ALA A 101 -2.34 -4.67 13.64
CA ALA A 101 -2.44 -3.47 12.82
C ALA A 101 -2.13 -2.22 13.65
N GLU A 102 -2.72 -2.09 14.84
CA GLU A 102 -2.54 -0.94 15.72
C GLU A 102 -1.10 -0.83 16.26
N TYR A 103 -0.47 -1.97 16.59
CA TYR A 103 0.91 -2.01 17.07
C TYR A 103 1.92 -1.59 16.01
N ILE A 104 1.71 -2.03 14.76
CA ILE A 104 2.58 -1.69 13.63
C ILE A 104 2.35 -0.25 13.18
N ASP A 105 1.12 0.25 13.17
CA ASP A 105 0.83 1.65 12.85
C ASP A 105 1.54 2.59 13.83
N GLN A 106 1.51 2.28 15.13
CA GLN A 106 2.26 3.05 16.12
C GLN A 106 3.78 3.00 15.86
N THR A 107 4.32 1.81 15.58
CA THR A 107 5.75 1.64 15.29
C THR A 107 6.18 2.41 14.03
N LEU A 108 5.36 2.42 12.98
CA LEU A 108 5.64 3.16 11.74
C LEU A 108 5.63 4.67 11.98
N ARG A 109 4.65 5.19 12.75
CA ARG A 109 4.61 6.60 13.14
C ARG A 109 5.82 7.01 13.96
N ASP A 110 6.24 6.17 14.90
CA ASP A 110 7.42 6.42 15.73
C ASP A 110 8.69 6.44 14.87
N LEU A 111 8.79 5.56 13.87
CA LEU A 111 9.91 5.55 12.92
C LEU A 111 9.93 6.80 12.03
N GLU A 112 8.77 7.22 11.50
CA GLU A 112 8.65 8.44 10.70
C GLU A 112 9.03 9.69 11.51
N GLN A 113 8.63 9.76 12.79
CA GLN A 113 9.02 10.84 13.70
C GLN A 113 10.51 10.80 14.05
N ALA A 114 11.06 9.61 14.31
CA ALA A 114 12.48 9.44 14.59
C ALA A 114 13.38 9.82 13.39
N THR A 115 12.92 9.60 12.16
CA THR A 115 13.64 10.07 10.96
C THR A 115 13.66 11.59 10.82
N VAL A 116 12.66 12.31 11.35
CA VAL A 116 12.62 13.78 11.32
C VAL A 116 13.60 14.40 12.33
N GLU A 117 13.93 13.70 13.41
CA GLU A 117 14.89 14.21 14.42
C GLU A 117 16.37 14.06 14.01
N VAL A 118 16.67 13.20 13.03
CA VAL A 118 18.06 12.84 12.69
C VAL A 118 18.66 13.71 11.57
N ASP A 119 17.86 14.44 10.78
CA ASP A 119 18.37 15.16 9.61
C ASP A 119 18.01 16.66 9.43
N GLY A 120 17.29 17.32 10.35
CA GLY A 120 16.98 18.73 10.15
C GLY A 120 16.55 19.53 11.38
N SER A 121 17.48 20.35 11.88
CA SER A 121 17.25 21.46 12.82
C SER A 121 15.83 22.02 12.87
N THR A 122 15.29 22.16 14.08
CA THR A 122 14.74 23.47 14.49
C THR A 122 15.17 23.78 15.91
N ILE A 123 16.33 24.43 16.00
CA ILE A 123 16.60 25.34 17.10
C ILE A 123 15.63 26.50 16.91
N TRP A 124 14.75 26.75 17.87
CA TRP A 124 14.34 28.11 18.23
C TRP A 124 14.05 28.12 19.73
N GLU A 125 15.09 28.41 20.51
CA GLU A 125 14.91 29.16 21.76
C GLU A 125 14.42 30.56 21.38
N ILE A 126 13.23 30.95 21.88
CA ILE A 126 13.02 32.23 22.58
C ILE A 126 11.89 32.01 23.60
#